data_AF-A0AAJ0BFA4-F1
#
_entry.id   AF-A0AAJ0BFA4-F1
#
_cell.length_a   1.000
_cell.length_b   1.000
_cell.length_c   1.000
_cell.angle_alpha   90.00
_cell.angle_beta   90.00
_cell.angle_gamma   90.00
#
_symmetry.space_group_name_H-M   'P 1'
#
loop_
_entity.id
_entity.type
_entity.pdbx_description
1 polymer ?
#
loop_
_entity_poly.entity_id
_entity_poly.type
_entity_poly.pdbx_seq_one_letter_code
_entity_poly.pdbx_strand_id
1 'polypeptide(L)'
;MKVQTEASKRAAEGRRRQTQELTDATVHEQPEKTQTSSPKQNTASPSAISEFRKTQLCVGFFKPDPTDVHGYQGIYDGEALWFTDVYTFCDHLQRLESVLRPGEIQQVLGECLQGDARIWYNARPGLKAESVGNIIKNLKTKFRPTAEVASRRLAKATFTWKDSIYARDVMAWVRMVARDAMIGSPPNPKAEFFELVSCTLSEIPDGVTMLKLGQTVREFKACLEEVWRTVAKDIRYL
;
A
#
# COMPACT_ATOMS: atom_id res chain seq x y z
N MET A 1 -48.17 -26.29 14.00
CA MET A 1 -47.50 -27.46 13.40
C MET A 1 -46.01 -27.36 13.67
N LYS A 2 -45.50 -28.18 14.59
CA LYS A 2 -44.09 -28.34 14.92
C LYS A 2 -43.66 -29.71 14.40
N VAL A 3 -42.56 -29.78 13.66
CA VAL A 3 -41.88 -31.05 13.38
C VAL A 3 -40.41 -30.85 13.73
N GLN A 4 -40.06 -31.34 14.92
CA GLN A 4 -38.72 -31.75 15.30
C GLN A 4 -38.54 -33.19 14.80
N THR A 5 -37.40 -33.47 14.19
CA THR A 5 -36.85 -34.81 13.98
C THR A 5 -35.47 -34.77 14.60
N GLU A 6 -35.25 -35.30 15.81
CA GLU A 6 -35.08 -36.74 16.11
C GLU A 6 -34.14 -37.44 15.12
N ALA A 7 -32.87 -37.06 15.16
CA ALA A 7 -31.76 -37.95 14.83
C ALA A 7 -30.94 -38.19 16.11
N SER A 8 -31.45 -39.14 16.90
CA SER A 8 -30.84 -39.88 17.99
C SER A 8 -29.30 -39.99 17.91
N LYS A 9 -28.60 -39.68 19.01
CA LYS A 9 -28.33 -40.66 20.09
C LYS A 9 -27.76 -41.97 19.54
N ARG A 10 -26.42 -42.06 19.47
CA ARG A 10 -25.60 -43.30 19.55
C ARG A 10 -24.13 -42.90 19.50
N ALA A 11 -23.49 -42.77 20.66
CA ALA A 11 -22.03 -42.94 20.88
C ALA A 11 -21.57 -42.53 22.31
N ALA A 12 -22.47 -42.40 23.28
CA ALA A 12 -22.12 -42.11 24.67
C ALA A 12 -22.55 -43.25 25.60
N GLU A 13 -22.02 -44.46 25.37
CA GLU A 13 -22.07 -45.52 26.39
C GLU A 13 -21.08 -46.62 26.05
N GLY A 14 -19.93 -46.61 26.73
CA GLY A 14 -18.92 -47.65 26.59
C GLY A 14 -17.67 -47.33 27.39
N ARG A 15 -17.57 -47.97 28.56
CA ARG A 15 -16.36 -48.15 29.38
C ARG A 15 -16.02 -47.07 30.42
N ARG A 16 -16.93 -46.93 31.39
CA ARG A 16 -16.52 -46.93 32.80
C ARG A 16 -16.33 -48.37 33.25
N ARG A 17 -15.13 -48.73 33.72
CA ARG A 17 -14.81 -49.62 34.87
C ARG A 17 -13.42 -50.25 34.68
N GLN A 18 -12.73 -50.42 35.82
CA GLN A 18 -11.39 -51.01 36.06
C GLN A 18 -10.23 -50.00 35.93
N THR A 19 -9.37 -49.76 36.92
CA THR A 19 -9.22 -50.24 38.31
C THR A 19 -8.36 -49.19 39.03
N GLN A 20 -8.67 -48.96 40.30
CA GLN A 20 -7.96 -48.10 41.24
C GLN A 20 -7.26 -49.02 42.23
N GLU A 21 -5.94 -48.90 42.40
CA GLU A 21 -5.12 -49.38 43.54
C GLU A 21 -3.67 -48.86 43.30
N LEU A 22 -3.15 -47.89 44.10
CA LEU A 22 -2.33 -48.07 45.33
C LEU A 22 -1.04 -48.87 45.05
N THR A 23 0.18 -48.35 45.23
CA THR A 23 0.79 -47.97 46.52
C THR A 23 2.06 -47.10 46.39
N ASP A 24 2.38 -46.39 47.48
CA ASP A 24 3.64 -45.72 47.83
C ASP A 24 4.92 -46.59 47.71
N ALA A 25 6.07 -45.95 47.42
CA ALA A 25 7.31 -46.03 48.22
C ALA A 25 8.57 -45.44 47.51
N THR A 26 9.17 -44.44 48.19
CA THR A 26 10.62 -44.31 48.46
C THR A 26 11.61 -43.77 47.39
N VAL A 27 12.05 -42.54 47.68
CA VAL A 27 13.40 -41.92 47.62
C VAL A 27 14.57 -42.78 47.06
N HIS A 28 15.25 -42.27 46.01
CA HIS A 28 16.72 -42.23 45.94
C HIS A 28 17.24 -41.26 44.85
N GLU A 29 18.11 -40.35 45.31
CA GLU A 29 19.29 -39.71 44.68
C GLU A 29 19.33 -39.19 43.22
N GLN A 30 19.82 -37.95 43.12
CA GLN A 30 20.42 -37.26 41.97
C GLN A 30 21.57 -38.06 41.31
N PRO A 31 21.88 -37.81 40.02
CA PRO A 31 22.94 -36.84 39.73
C PRO A 31 22.69 -35.91 38.53
N GLU A 32 23.38 -34.76 38.59
CA GLU A 32 23.44 -33.67 37.62
C GLU A 32 23.65 -34.12 36.17
N LYS A 33 22.85 -33.58 35.23
CA LYS A 33 23.20 -33.48 33.79
C LYS A 33 22.63 -32.19 33.17
N THR A 34 23.55 -31.30 32.82
CA THR A 34 23.63 -30.51 31.59
C THR A 34 22.31 -30.16 30.90
N GLN A 35 21.75 -28.97 31.17
CA GLN A 35 20.72 -28.38 30.33
C GLN A 35 21.35 -27.51 29.23
N THR A 36 21.48 -28.14 28.08
CA THR A 36 21.56 -27.54 26.75
C THR A 36 20.38 -26.57 26.57
N SER A 37 20.66 -25.29 26.42
CA SER A 37 19.65 -24.28 26.07
C SER A 37 19.10 -24.56 24.68
N SER A 38 17.92 -25.16 24.60
CA SER A 38 17.16 -25.28 23.35
C SER A 38 16.74 -23.88 22.86
N PRO A 39 16.77 -23.62 21.55
CA PRO A 39 16.33 -22.34 21.00
C PRO A 39 14.82 -22.19 21.22
N LYS A 40 14.41 -21.13 21.91
CA LYS A 40 13.01 -20.71 21.97
C LYS A 40 12.54 -20.43 20.54
N GLN A 41 11.82 -21.38 19.95
CA GLN A 41 10.96 -21.09 18.81
C GLN A 41 9.89 -20.12 19.33
N ASN A 42 10.07 -18.83 19.01
CA ASN A 42 9.04 -17.82 19.18
C ASN A 42 7.88 -18.18 18.24
N THR A 43 6.95 -19.01 18.70
CA THR A 43 5.64 -19.15 18.08
C THR A 43 4.90 -17.83 18.34
N ALA A 44 4.93 -16.94 17.35
CA ALA A 44 4.19 -15.69 17.41
C ALA A 44 2.71 -15.99 17.73
N SER A 45 2.16 -15.27 18.71
CA SER A 45 0.76 -15.43 19.12
C SER A 45 -0.17 -15.16 17.93
N PRO A 46 -1.29 -15.91 17.77
CA PRO A 46 -2.26 -15.69 16.69
C PRO A 46 -2.77 -14.24 16.58
N SER A 47 -2.77 -13.50 17.70
CA SER A 47 -3.12 -12.07 17.75
C SER A 47 -2.13 -11.18 16.99
N ALA A 48 -0.83 -11.41 17.15
CA ALA A 48 0.23 -10.63 16.49
C ALA A 48 0.26 -10.87 14.97
N ILE A 49 -0.07 -12.09 14.52
CA ILE A 49 -0.20 -12.40 13.08
C ILE A 49 -1.39 -11.66 12.48
N SER A 50 -2.51 -11.56 13.22
CA SER A 50 -3.69 -10.81 12.78
C SER A 50 -3.40 -9.32 12.68
N GLU A 51 -2.69 -8.74 13.66
CA GLU A 51 -2.33 -7.33 13.66
C GLU A 51 -1.33 -6.99 12.55
N PHE A 52 -0.29 -7.82 12.37
CA PHE A 52 0.67 -7.66 11.27
C PHE A 52 -0.03 -7.65 9.90
N ARG A 53 -0.95 -8.59 9.67
CA ARG A 53 -1.72 -8.65 8.41
C ARG A 53 -2.62 -7.43 8.22
N LYS A 54 -3.26 -6.92 9.28
CA LYS A 54 -4.06 -5.69 9.20
C LYS A 54 -3.20 -4.51 8.80
N THR A 55 -2.03 -4.35 9.43
CA THR A 55 -1.07 -3.29 9.09
C THR A 55 -0.60 -3.40 7.64
N GLN A 56 -0.33 -4.60 7.14
CA GLN A 56 -0.01 -4.83 5.72
C GLN A 56 -1.12 -4.34 4.78
N LEU A 57 -2.38 -4.68 5.08
CA LEU A 57 -3.52 -4.26 4.26
C LEU A 57 -3.72 -2.74 4.30
N CYS A 58 -3.46 -2.09 5.44
CA CYS A 58 -3.48 -0.63 5.55
C CYS A 58 -2.35 0.02 4.74
N VAL A 59 -1.13 -0.51 4.83
CA VAL A 59 0.04 -0.03 4.07
C VAL A 59 -0.14 -0.23 2.57
N GLY A 60 -0.79 -1.34 2.17
CA GLY A 60 -0.95 -1.73 0.78
C GLY A 60 0.33 -2.31 0.19
N PHE A 61 0.23 -2.77 -1.05
CA PHE A 61 1.30 -3.47 -1.77
C PHE A 61 1.79 -2.64 -2.95
N PHE A 62 3.10 -2.55 -3.11
CA PHE A 62 3.72 -1.83 -4.21
C PHE A 62 4.43 -2.80 -5.15
N LYS A 63 3.98 -2.84 -6.40
CA LYS A 63 4.58 -3.60 -7.49
C LYS A 63 4.79 -2.66 -8.68
N PRO A 64 6.02 -2.17 -8.92
CA PRO A 64 6.27 -1.19 -9.96
C PRO A 64 5.85 -1.72 -11.33
N ASP A 65 5.05 -0.93 -12.06
CA ASP A 65 4.67 -1.21 -13.44
C ASP A 65 4.82 0.07 -14.28
N PRO A 66 5.85 0.16 -15.15
CA PRO A 66 6.07 1.34 -15.98
C PRO A 66 5.04 1.48 -17.12
N THR A 67 4.23 0.45 -17.37
CA THR A 67 3.24 0.44 -18.46
C THR A 67 1.85 0.90 -18.00
N ASP A 68 1.62 0.97 -16.69
CA ASP A 68 0.34 1.37 -16.12
C ASP A 68 0.12 2.90 -16.19
N VAL A 69 -0.72 3.30 -17.14
CA VAL A 69 -1.13 4.69 -17.34
C VAL A 69 -2.15 5.19 -16.29
N HIS A 70 -2.74 4.27 -15.53
CA HIS A 70 -3.71 4.57 -14.47
C HIS A 70 -3.13 4.43 -13.06
N GLY A 71 -1.81 4.24 -12.93
CA GLY A 71 -1.13 4.10 -11.64
C GLY A 71 -1.17 5.33 -10.72
N TYR A 72 -1.84 6.42 -11.14
CA TYR A 72 -2.04 7.62 -10.33
C TYR A 72 -2.90 7.39 -9.06
N GLN A 73 -3.52 6.22 -8.90
CA GLN A 73 -4.23 5.84 -7.68
C GLN A 73 -3.97 4.39 -7.30
N GLY A 74 -4.21 4.06 -6.03
CA GLY A 74 -4.25 2.66 -5.60
C GLY A 74 -5.49 1.94 -6.10
N ILE A 75 -5.37 0.64 -6.36
CA ILE A 75 -6.46 -0.23 -6.82
C ILE A 75 -6.71 -1.29 -5.76
N TYR A 76 -7.97 -1.47 -5.37
CA TYR A 76 -8.35 -2.58 -4.49
C TYR A 76 -8.54 -3.86 -5.30
N ASP A 77 -7.84 -4.92 -4.89
CA ASP A 77 -8.07 -6.30 -5.32
C ASP A 77 -8.47 -7.12 -4.08
N GLY A 78 -9.77 -7.34 -3.92
CA GLY A 78 -10.34 -7.82 -2.67
C GLY A 78 -10.08 -6.85 -1.52
N GLU A 79 -9.42 -7.34 -0.46
CA GLU A 79 -9.04 -6.53 0.71
C GLU A 79 -7.71 -5.79 0.52
N ALA A 80 -6.93 -6.14 -0.50
CA ALA A 80 -5.58 -5.63 -0.69
C ALA A 80 -5.58 -4.36 -1.54
N LEU A 81 -4.95 -3.30 -1.05
CA LEU A 81 -4.69 -2.08 -1.80
C LEU A 81 -3.37 -2.21 -2.57
N TRP A 82 -3.40 -2.07 -3.88
CA TRP A 82 -2.25 -2.22 -4.76
C TRP A 82 -1.85 -0.90 -5.41
N PHE A 83 -0.53 -0.69 -5.54
CA PHE A 83 0.07 0.47 -6.18
C PHE A 83 1.10 0.04 -7.21
N THR A 84 1.05 0.70 -8.37
CA THR A 84 1.98 0.50 -9.49
C THR A 84 2.93 1.69 -9.67
N ASP A 85 2.49 2.88 -9.26
CA ASP A 85 3.27 4.11 -9.26
C ASP A 85 3.93 4.37 -7.91
N VAL A 86 5.24 4.62 -7.92
CA VAL A 86 6.00 4.82 -6.68
C VAL A 86 5.57 6.05 -5.91
N TYR A 87 5.16 7.13 -6.58
CA TYR A 87 4.80 8.36 -5.87
C TYR A 87 3.44 8.21 -5.23
N THR A 88 2.47 7.60 -5.92
CA THR A 88 1.16 7.29 -5.33
C THR A 88 1.33 6.43 -4.07
N PHE A 89 2.16 5.39 -4.13
CA PHE A 89 2.47 4.55 -2.97
C PHE A 89 3.13 5.36 -1.84
N CYS A 90 4.13 6.16 -2.15
CA CYS A 90 4.85 6.94 -1.14
C CYS A 90 3.98 8.04 -0.51
N ASP A 91 3.11 8.69 -1.28
CA ASP A 91 2.18 9.69 -0.77
C ASP A 91 1.12 9.03 0.14
N HIS A 92 0.76 7.77 -0.13
CA HIS A 92 -0.05 6.96 0.79
C HIS A 92 0.70 6.64 2.08
N LEU A 93 1.96 6.21 2.00
CA LEU A 93 2.81 5.98 3.19
C LEU A 93 2.93 7.22 4.07
N GLN A 94 3.14 8.40 3.48
CA GLN A 94 3.22 9.67 4.22
C GLN A 94 1.92 9.99 4.97
N ARG A 95 0.76 9.71 4.35
CA ARG A 95 -0.53 9.88 5.04
C ARG A 95 -0.67 8.89 6.19
N LEU A 96 -0.20 7.66 6.02
CA LEU A 96 -0.24 6.66 7.08
C LEU A 96 0.65 7.00 8.28
N GLU A 97 1.73 7.77 8.11
CA GLU A 97 2.54 8.25 9.25
C GLU A 97 1.72 9.10 10.25
N SER A 98 0.57 9.64 9.85
CA SER A 98 -0.35 10.35 10.76
C SER A 98 -1.27 9.42 11.57
N VAL A 99 -1.39 8.16 11.18
CA VAL A 99 -2.33 7.18 11.74
C VAL A 99 -1.62 6.00 12.39
N LEU A 100 -0.50 5.56 11.82
CA LEU A 100 0.31 4.44 12.24
C LEU A 100 1.66 4.92 12.76
N ARG A 101 2.25 4.18 13.70
CA ARG A 101 3.59 4.47 14.18
C ARG A 101 4.61 4.13 13.09
N PRO A 102 5.68 4.92 12.91
CA PRO A 102 6.70 4.63 11.91
C PRO A 102 7.28 3.21 11.97
N GLY A 103 7.45 2.67 13.18
CA GLY A 103 7.93 1.30 13.39
C GLY A 103 6.98 0.21 12.87
N GLU A 104 5.66 0.44 12.91
CA GLU A 104 4.66 -0.50 12.39
C GLU A 104 4.74 -0.58 10.87
N ILE A 105 4.88 0.58 10.20
CA ILE A 105 5.07 0.67 8.76
C ILE A 105 6.37 -0.04 8.36
N GLN A 106 7.49 0.25 9.02
CA GLN A 106 8.78 -0.37 8.75
C GLN A 106 8.75 -1.90 8.88
N GLN A 107 8.05 -2.41 9.90
CA GLN A 107 7.96 -3.84 10.17
C GLN A 107 7.29 -4.61 9.02
N VAL A 108 6.27 -4.01 8.38
CA VAL A 108 5.53 -4.66 7.29
C VAL A 108 6.06 -4.32 5.90
N LEU A 109 6.80 -3.21 5.75
CA LEU A 109 7.14 -2.63 4.45
C LEU A 109 7.85 -3.62 3.51
N GLY A 110 8.77 -4.44 4.03
CA GLY A 110 9.49 -5.42 3.23
C GLY A 110 8.60 -6.49 2.58
N GLU A 111 7.45 -6.79 3.19
CA GLU A 111 6.43 -7.71 2.64
C GLU A 111 5.40 -6.98 1.77
N CYS A 112 5.22 -5.68 1.98
CA CYS A 112 4.38 -4.82 1.13
C CYS A 112 5.03 -4.52 -0.23
N LEU A 113 6.37 -4.53 -0.31
CA LEU A 113 7.09 -4.40 -1.58
C LEU A 113 7.07 -5.73 -2.35
N GLN A 114 6.82 -5.66 -3.66
CA GLN A 114 6.68 -6.82 -4.53
C GLN A 114 7.57 -6.71 -5.77
N GLY A 115 7.94 -7.86 -6.36
CA GLY A 115 8.80 -7.93 -7.54
C GLY A 115 10.15 -7.21 -7.33
N ASP A 116 10.52 -6.37 -8.30
CA ASP A 116 11.78 -5.61 -8.30
C ASP A 116 11.95 -4.70 -7.07
N ALA A 117 10.84 -4.17 -6.54
CA ALA A 117 10.86 -3.35 -5.33
C ALA A 117 11.30 -4.15 -4.10
N ARG A 118 10.81 -5.39 -3.98
CA ARG A 118 11.19 -6.29 -2.88
C ARG A 118 12.66 -6.69 -2.97
N ILE A 119 13.11 -7.04 -4.18
CA ILE A 119 14.50 -7.43 -4.46
C ILE A 119 15.44 -6.27 -4.09
N TRP A 120 15.13 -5.07 -4.56
CA TRP A 120 15.89 -3.86 -4.28
C TRP A 120 16.00 -3.56 -2.77
N TYR A 121 14.88 -3.66 -2.05
CA TYR A 121 14.82 -3.39 -0.61
C TYR A 121 15.62 -4.41 0.20
N ASN A 122 15.48 -5.71 -0.12
CA ASN A 122 16.18 -6.78 0.58
C ASN A 122 17.69 -6.77 0.33
N ALA A 123 18.15 -6.29 -0.82
CA ALA A 123 19.57 -6.11 -1.12
C ALA A 123 20.24 -4.98 -0.30
N ARG A 124 19.46 -4.18 0.43
CA ARG A 124 19.94 -3.02 1.21
C ARG A 124 19.53 -3.14 2.68
N PRO A 125 20.23 -3.94 3.50
CA PRO A 125 19.87 -4.12 4.91
C PRO A 125 19.87 -2.79 5.70
N GLY A 126 20.68 -1.81 5.30
CA GLY A 126 20.71 -0.47 5.91
C GLY A 126 19.38 0.28 5.82
N LEU A 127 18.57 0.06 4.77
CA LEU A 127 17.26 0.72 4.62
C LEU A 127 16.29 0.33 5.73
N LYS A 128 16.43 -0.88 6.31
CA LYS A 128 15.53 -1.37 7.37
C LYS A 128 15.67 -0.59 8.68
N ALA A 129 16.78 0.13 8.86
CA ALA A 129 17.04 0.97 10.03
C ALA A 129 16.77 2.47 9.76
N GLU A 130 16.43 2.85 8.52
CA GLU A 130 16.16 4.24 8.16
C GLU A 130 14.74 4.66 8.54
N SER A 131 14.54 5.96 8.76
CA SER A 131 13.19 6.52 8.94
C SER A 131 12.31 6.27 7.71
N VAL A 132 10.99 6.16 7.91
CA VAL A 132 10.02 5.99 6.82
C VAL A 132 10.17 7.09 5.76
N GLY A 133 10.37 8.35 6.17
CA GLY A 133 10.66 9.46 5.26
C GLY A 133 11.92 9.26 4.39
N ASN A 134 13.01 8.71 4.95
CA ASN A 134 14.22 8.39 4.16
C ASN A 134 13.97 7.22 3.21
N ILE A 135 13.22 6.20 3.64
CA ILE A 135 12.84 5.08 2.77
C ILE A 135 11.97 5.57 1.60
N ILE A 136 11.01 6.46 1.86
CA ILE A 136 10.19 7.11 0.82
C ILE A 136 11.07 7.84 -0.19
N LYS A 137 12.05 8.64 0.28
CA LYS A 137 12.98 9.33 -0.61
C LYS A 137 13.74 8.34 -1.49
N ASN A 138 14.31 7.29 -0.89
CA ASN A 138 15.04 6.25 -1.61
C ASN A 138 14.16 5.50 -2.63
N LEU A 139 12.91 5.19 -2.29
CA LEU A 139 11.94 4.58 -3.19
C LEU A 139 11.65 5.50 -4.38
N LYS A 140 11.29 6.77 -4.12
CA LYS A 140 11.02 7.77 -5.17
C LYS A 140 12.22 7.94 -6.11
N THR A 141 13.46 7.97 -5.59
CA THR A 141 14.67 8.05 -6.42
C THR A 141 14.90 6.77 -7.24
N LYS A 142 14.73 5.58 -6.64
CA LYS A 142 15.00 4.30 -7.32
C LYS A 142 13.99 3.98 -8.42
N PHE A 143 12.71 4.16 -8.14
CA PHE A 143 11.61 3.77 -9.02
C PHE A 143 11.00 4.97 -9.76
N ARG A 144 11.74 6.09 -9.81
CA ARG A 144 11.41 7.23 -10.68
C ARG A 144 11.28 6.73 -12.12
N PRO A 145 10.18 7.05 -12.83
CA PRO A 145 10.07 6.71 -14.25
C PRO A 145 11.17 7.42 -15.04
N THR A 146 11.67 6.75 -16.07
CA THR A 146 12.59 7.39 -17.03
C THR A 146 11.84 8.45 -17.83
N ALA A 147 12.58 9.38 -18.46
CA ALA A 147 11.98 10.39 -19.34
C ALA A 147 11.11 9.75 -20.44
N GLU A 148 11.59 8.66 -21.06
CA GLU A 148 10.84 7.94 -22.09
C GLU A 148 9.51 7.36 -21.57
N VAL A 149 9.54 6.73 -20.39
CA VAL A 149 8.34 6.17 -19.75
C VAL A 149 7.37 7.28 -19.39
N ALA A 150 7.86 8.38 -18.82
CA ALA A 150 7.05 9.54 -18.46
C ALA A 150 6.38 10.17 -19.69
N SER A 151 7.12 10.41 -20.78
CA SER A 151 6.56 10.94 -22.02
C SER A 151 5.52 10.00 -22.64
N ARG A 152 5.77 8.68 -22.59
CA ARG A 152 4.81 7.67 -23.08
C ARG A 152 3.53 7.63 -22.25
N ARG A 153 3.64 7.75 -20.93
CA ARG A 153 2.50 7.84 -20.02
C ARG A 153 1.71 9.12 -20.27
N LEU A 154 2.40 10.25 -20.41
CA LEU A 154 1.81 11.56 -20.68
C LEU A 154 1.01 11.55 -21.98
N ALA A 155 1.55 10.98 -23.06
CA ALA A 155 0.86 10.86 -24.34
C ALA A 155 -0.43 10.02 -24.30
N LYS A 156 -0.59 9.17 -23.28
CA LYS A 156 -1.78 8.33 -23.06
C LYS A 156 -2.65 8.83 -21.91
N ALA A 157 -2.20 9.84 -21.17
CA ALA A 157 -2.85 10.30 -19.96
C ALA A 157 -4.17 10.97 -20.32
N THR A 158 -5.26 10.35 -19.91
CA THR A 158 -6.62 10.85 -20.10
C THR A 158 -7.41 10.63 -18.81
N PHE A 159 -8.34 11.53 -18.55
CA PHE A 159 -9.30 11.43 -17.46
C PHE A 159 -10.68 11.59 -18.06
N THR A 160 -11.48 10.54 -17.95
CA THR A 160 -12.74 10.39 -18.66
C THR A 160 -13.93 10.46 -17.70
N TRP A 161 -15.12 10.56 -18.26
CA TRP A 161 -16.37 10.42 -17.49
C TRP A 161 -16.45 9.09 -16.72
N LYS A 162 -15.93 8.02 -17.33
CA LYS A 162 -15.87 6.69 -16.71
C LYS A 162 -15.02 6.71 -15.43
N ASP A 163 -13.91 7.45 -15.42
CA ASP A 163 -13.07 7.63 -14.23
C ASP A 163 -13.83 8.34 -13.11
N SER A 164 -14.67 9.32 -13.46
CA SER A 164 -15.53 10.02 -12.49
C SER A 164 -16.60 9.08 -11.88
N ILE A 165 -17.23 8.24 -12.69
CA ILE A 165 -18.21 7.24 -12.21
C ILE A 165 -17.55 6.25 -11.23
N TYR A 166 -16.29 5.88 -11.47
CA TYR A 166 -15.53 5.00 -10.58
C TYR A 166 -14.85 5.73 -9.42
N ALA A 167 -15.23 6.98 -9.15
CA ALA A 167 -14.69 7.79 -8.07
C ALA A 167 -13.15 7.87 -8.10
N ARG A 168 -12.55 7.91 -9.29
CA ARG A 168 -11.12 8.12 -9.43
C ARG A 168 -10.76 9.55 -9.04
N ASP A 169 -9.62 9.71 -8.38
CA ASP A 169 -9.18 11.01 -7.88
C ASP A 169 -8.58 11.85 -9.03
N VAL A 170 -9.32 12.87 -9.46
CA VAL A 170 -8.89 13.82 -10.50
C VAL A 170 -7.61 14.56 -10.09
N MET A 171 -7.43 14.89 -8.81
CA MET A 171 -6.24 15.61 -8.35
C MET A 171 -5.02 14.69 -8.34
N ALA A 172 -5.21 13.40 -8.07
CA ALA A 172 -4.15 12.42 -8.21
C ALA A 172 -3.71 12.27 -9.68
N TRP A 173 -4.67 12.24 -10.62
CA TRP A 173 -4.37 12.28 -12.05
C TRP A 173 -3.64 13.57 -12.45
N VAL A 174 -4.12 14.76 -12.06
CA VAL A 174 -3.46 16.04 -12.38
C VAL A 174 -2.02 16.07 -11.86
N ARG A 175 -1.75 15.57 -10.64
CA ARG A 175 -0.39 15.49 -10.08
C ARG A 175 0.50 14.55 -10.89
N MET A 176 -0.03 13.41 -11.32
CA MET A 176 0.69 12.48 -12.21
C MET A 176 1.06 13.18 -13.52
N VAL A 177 0.12 13.88 -14.16
CA VAL A 177 0.38 14.61 -15.42
C VAL A 177 1.46 15.68 -15.22
N ALA A 178 1.36 16.50 -14.16
CA ALA A 178 2.36 17.53 -13.86
C ALA A 178 3.76 16.93 -13.71
N ARG A 179 3.84 15.79 -13.01
CA ARG A 179 5.09 15.11 -12.73
C ARG A 179 5.69 14.48 -13.98
N ASP A 180 4.88 13.76 -14.74
CA ASP A 180 5.33 13.09 -15.95
C ASP A 180 5.75 14.12 -17.02
N ALA A 181 5.07 15.27 -17.11
CA ALA A 181 5.49 16.40 -17.93
C ALA A 181 6.87 16.95 -17.50
N MET A 182 7.15 17.08 -16.20
CA MET A 182 8.48 17.51 -15.75
C MET A 182 9.57 16.48 -15.98
N ILE A 183 9.27 15.18 -15.83
CA ILE A 183 10.25 14.11 -16.01
C ILE A 183 10.54 13.88 -17.50
N GLY A 184 9.51 13.88 -18.34
CA GLY A 184 9.61 13.70 -19.79
C GLY A 184 10.46 14.76 -20.49
N SER A 185 10.68 15.90 -19.83
CA SER A 185 11.50 17.03 -20.32
C SER A 185 11.12 17.53 -21.72
N PRO A 186 9.83 17.74 -22.04
CA PRO A 186 9.43 18.40 -23.28
C PRO A 186 9.93 19.85 -23.33
N PRO A 187 9.90 20.51 -24.51
CA PRO A 187 10.43 21.87 -24.67
C PRO A 187 9.78 22.92 -23.75
N ASN A 188 8.52 22.72 -23.38
CA ASN A 188 7.81 23.57 -22.42
C ASN A 188 6.88 22.72 -21.53
N PRO A 189 7.42 22.10 -20.45
CA PRO A 189 6.68 21.12 -19.66
C PRO A 189 5.52 21.73 -18.89
N LYS A 190 5.61 23.03 -18.56
CA LYS A 190 4.49 23.75 -17.96
C LYS A 190 3.36 23.91 -18.95
N ALA A 191 3.63 24.40 -20.17
CA ALA A 191 2.58 24.58 -21.17
C ALA A 191 1.87 23.27 -21.51
N GLU A 192 2.63 22.18 -21.70
CA GLU A 192 2.07 20.86 -22.01
C GLU A 192 1.17 20.31 -20.89
N PHE A 193 1.57 20.48 -19.62
CA PHE A 193 0.72 20.15 -18.48
C PHE A 193 -0.61 20.94 -18.50
N PHE A 194 -0.56 22.25 -18.68
CA PHE A 194 -1.78 23.08 -18.70
C PHE A 194 -2.67 22.77 -19.88
N GLU A 195 -2.10 22.56 -21.06
CA GLU A 195 -2.83 22.21 -22.28
C GLU A 195 -3.54 20.87 -22.12
N LEU A 196 -2.83 19.82 -21.73
CA LEU A 196 -3.39 18.48 -21.57
C LEU A 196 -4.50 18.45 -20.51
N VAL A 197 -4.29 19.07 -19.35
CA VAL A 197 -5.31 19.11 -18.29
C VAL A 197 -6.54 19.89 -18.73
N SER A 198 -6.35 21.03 -19.41
CA SER A 198 -7.48 21.86 -19.86
C SER A 198 -8.30 21.17 -20.94
N CYS A 199 -7.64 20.59 -21.95
CA CYS A 199 -8.31 19.84 -23.02
C CYS A 199 -9.10 18.67 -22.45
N THR A 200 -8.45 17.80 -21.66
CA THR A 200 -9.08 16.60 -21.09
C THR A 200 -10.31 16.93 -20.24
N LEU A 201 -10.23 17.94 -19.37
CA LEU A 201 -11.34 18.26 -18.47
C LEU A 201 -12.48 19.04 -19.15
N SER A 202 -12.20 19.70 -20.27
CA SER A 202 -13.23 20.39 -21.07
C SER A 202 -14.13 19.44 -21.87
N GLU A 203 -13.66 18.23 -22.16
CA GLU A 203 -14.40 17.18 -22.87
C GLU A 203 -15.40 16.42 -21.98
N ILE A 204 -15.30 16.58 -20.66
CA ILE A 204 -16.23 15.93 -19.73
C ILE A 204 -17.54 16.75 -19.75
N PRO A 205 -18.71 16.17 -20.06
CA PRO A 205 -19.99 16.91 -20.15
C PRO A 205 -20.36 17.63 -18.84
N ASP A 206 -19.83 17.13 -17.74
CA ASP A 206 -19.89 17.66 -16.38
C ASP A 206 -18.59 18.36 -15.94
N GLY A 207 -17.73 18.79 -16.87
CA GLY A 207 -16.64 19.75 -16.60
C GLY A 207 -17.20 21.08 -16.05
N VAL A 208 -18.45 21.39 -16.41
CA VAL A 208 -19.28 22.42 -15.78
C VAL A 208 -19.63 22.07 -14.32
N THR A 209 -19.66 20.80 -13.93
CA THR A 209 -19.98 20.29 -12.58
C THR A 209 -18.74 20.12 -11.68
N MET A 210 -17.53 19.90 -12.21
CA MET A 210 -16.31 20.14 -11.41
C MET A 210 -16.09 21.64 -11.15
N LEU A 211 -16.55 22.50 -12.07
CA LEU A 211 -16.75 23.94 -11.83
C LEU A 211 -17.97 24.26 -10.93
N LYS A 212 -18.88 23.29 -10.65
CA LYS A 212 -19.98 23.46 -9.67
C LYS A 212 -19.53 23.38 -8.20
N LEU A 213 -18.23 23.26 -7.91
CA LEU A 213 -17.68 23.58 -6.58
C LEU A 213 -17.63 25.10 -6.29
N GLY A 214 -18.21 25.94 -7.16
CA GLY A 214 -18.23 27.39 -7.00
C GLY A 214 -16.90 28.07 -7.37
N GLN A 215 -15.95 27.30 -7.91
CA GLN A 215 -14.65 27.83 -8.29
C GLN A 215 -14.69 28.44 -9.68
N THR A 216 -14.30 29.70 -9.78
CA THR A 216 -14.12 30.36 -11.08
C THR A 216 -13.00 29.68 -11.88
N VAL A 217 -13.00 29.83 -13.22
CA VAL A 217 -11.87 29.39 -14.09
C VAL A 217 -10.52 29.89 -13.55
N ARG A 218 -10.52 31.07 -12.91
CA ARG A 218 -9.35 31.65 -12.24
C ARG A 218 -8.88 30.83 -11.04
N GLU A 219 -9.79 30.37 -10.20
CA GLU A 219 -9.48 29.52 -9.04
C GLU A 219 -8.98 28.14 -9.46
N PHE A 220 -9.60 27.55 -10.49
CA PHE A 220 -9.12 26.30 -11.05
C PHE A 220 -7.68 26.43 -11.59
N LYS A 221 -7.40 27.49 -12.36
CA LYS A 221 -6.04 27.79 -12.83
C LYS A 221 -5.05 28.00 -11.67
N ALA A 222 -5.47 28.69 -10.61
CA ALA A 222 -4.63 28.88 -9.42
C ALA A 222 -4.32 27.55 -8.72
N CYS A 223 -5.29 26.63 -8.66
CA CYS A 223 -5.10 25.28 -8.15
C CYS A 223 -4.07 24.50 -8.98
N LEU A 224 -4.18 24.53 -10.32
CA LEU A 224 -3.21 23.88 -11.21
C LEU A 224 -1.81 24.48 -11.08
N GLU A 225 -1.69 25.80 -10.92
CA GLU A 225 -0.42 26.48 -10.64
C GLU A 225 0.21 26.03 -9.32
N GLU A 226 -0.60 25.82 -8.28
CA GLU A 226 -0.13 25.32 -6.99
C GLU A 226 0.33 23.86 -7.07
N VAL A 227 -0.42 23.01 -7.77
CA VAL A 227 -0.03 21.62 -8.04
C VAL A 227 1.30 21.59 -8.79
N TRP A 228 1.43 22.38 -9.86
CA TRP A 228 2.67 22.50 -10.62
C TRP A 228 3.85 22.91 -9.73
N ARG A 229 3.68 23.94 -8.90
CA ARG A 229 4.74 24.40 -7.98
C ARG A 229 5.14 23.34 -6.97
N THR A 230 4.17 22.64 -6.39
CA THR A 230 4.40 21.58 -5.41
C THR A 230 5.17 20.42 -6.05
N VAL A 231 4.71 19.92 -7.19
CA VAL A 231 5.38 18.82 -7.91
C VAL A 231 6.78 19.22 -8.38
N ALA A 232 6.96 20.47 -8.84
CA ALA A 232 8.27 20.97 -9.25
C ALA A 232 9.26 21.06 -8.10
N LYS A 233 8.77 21.31 -6.87
CA LYS A 233 9.57 21.26 -5.66
C LYS A 233 9.99 19.82 -5.41
N ASP A 234 9.03 18.90 -5.34
CA ASP A 234 9.28 17.49 -5.01
C ASP A 234 10.26 16.84 -5.98
N ILE A 235 10.15 17.09 -7.29
CA ILE A 235 11.07 16.51 -8.29
C ILE A 235 12.48 17.11 -8.19
N ARG A 236 12.62 18.39 -7.83
CA ARG A 236 13.93 19.04 -7.70
C ARG A 236 14.74 18.57 -6.49
N TYR A 237 14.08 18.07 -5.45
CA TYR A 237 14.72 17.63 -4.20
C TYR A 237 14.91 16.10 -4.11
N LEU A 238 14.62 15.36 -5.19
CA LEU A 238 14.92 13.93 -5.37
C LEU A 238 16.26 13.72 -6.06
#